data_AF-A0A7X4KHE1-F1
#
_entry.id   AF-A0A7X4KHE1-F1
#
_cell.length_a   1.000
_cell.length_b   1.000
_cell.length_c   1.000
_cell.angle_alpha   90.00
_cell.angle_beta   90.00
_cell.angle_gamma   90.00
#
_symmetry.space_group_name_H-M   'P 1'
#
loop_
_entity.id
_entity.type
_entity.pdbx_description
1 polymer ?
#
loop_
_entity_poly.entity_id
_entity_poly.type
_entity_poly.pdbx_seq_one_letter_code
_entity_poly.pdbx_strand_id
1 'polypeptide(L)'
;MNHLPLTPGLAKLHHFFQDRGMERLNGLDKSYFYSLSDDEKIQAWNFLSDNFKYSSDKTTGLFLLDSARAVTLFKDEVQTPLERTEYKDQCRVQQENRILMLHYILLSEPNEKYIKLMDEFGTSEFEEVRTLFAQFLPTINVPTSSLDILKGMIFTETETLPQISAITKFMEVYGRSFELNDPNYKSLFRALLSDNEKEINSAIYQIEQGA
;
A
#
# COMPACT_ATOMS: atom_id res chain seq x y z
N MET A 1 5.37 20.92 29.26
CA MET A 1 3.98 20.70 28.81
C MET A 1 3.32 19.81 29.86
N ASN A 2 2.18 20.22 30.41
CA ASN A 2 1.45 19.44 31.40
C ASN A 2 0.79 18.25 30.69
N HIS A 3 1.24 17.03 30.99
CA HIS A 3 0.54 15.82 30.54
C HIS A 3 -0.72 15.67 31.39
N LEU A 4 -1.87 16.02 30.83
CA LEU A 4 -3.15 15.54 31.33
C LEU A 4 -3.09 14.00 31.40
N PRO A 5 -3.65 13.36 32.44
CA PRO A 5 -3.63 11.91 32.55
C PRO A 5 -4.35 11.30 31.34
N LEU A 6 -3.69 10.35 30.68
CA LEU A 6 -4.28 9.57 29.58
C LEU A 6 -5.50 8.83 30.12
N THR A 7 -6.63 9.04 29.48
CA THR A 7 -7.83 8.23 29.68
C THR A 7 -7.57 6.79 29.23
N PRO A 8 -8.32 5.78 29.72
CA PRO A 8 -8.08 4.38 29.36
C PRO A 8 -8.10 4.10 27.84
N GLY A 9 -8.97 4.80 27.09
CA GLY A 9 -9.05 4.68 25.63
C GLY A 9 -7.80 5.21 24.93
N LEU A 10 -7.36 6.42 25.28
CA LEU A 10 -6.12 6.99 24.75
C LEU A 10 -4.88 6.19 25.19
N ALA A 11 -4.88 5.67 26.42
CA ALA A 11 -3.81 4.81 26.90
C ALA A 11 -3.66 3.57 26.02
N LYS A 12 -4.76 2.90 25.65
CA LYS A 12 -4.72 1.74 24.73
C LYS A 12 -4.09 2.10 23.38
N LEU A 13 -4.50 3.22 22.77
CA LEU A 13 -3.92 3.68 21.51
C LEU A 13 -2.42 4.00 21.66
N HIS A 14 -2.03 4.71 22.71
CA HIS A 14 -0.63 5.07 22.94
C HIS A 14 0.25 3.84 23.22
N HIS A 15 -0.25 2.85 23.96
CA HIS A 15 0.49 1.61 24.24
C HIS A 15 0.82 0.85 22.95
N PHE A 16 -0.07 0.82 21.95
CA PHE A 16 0.22 0.21 20.66
C PHE A 16 1.48 0.79 19.97
N PHE A 17 1.77 2.08 20.15
CA PHE A 17 2.98 2.72 19.59
C PHE A 17 4.22 2.56 20.48
N GLN A 18 4.07 2.04 21.70
CA GLN A 18 5.16 1.75 22.63
C GLN A 18 5.52 0.26 22.65
N ASP A 19 4.55 -0.61 22.36
CA ASP A 19 4.69 -2.05 22.41
C ASP A 19 5.52 -2.63 21.28
N ARG A 20 6.33 -3.64 21.63
CA ARG A 20 7.14 -4.43 20.68
C ARG A 20 6.68 -5.89 20.58
N GLY A 21 5.51 -6.21 21.15
CA GLY A 21 4.98 -7.57 21.31
C GLY A 21 3.94 -7.98 20.27
N MET A 22 3.17 -9.03 20.57
CA MET A 22 2.16 -9.63 19.67
C MET A 22 1.10 -8.63 19.16
N GLU A 23 0.73 -7.62 19.97
CA GLU A 23 -0.23 -6.59 19.55
C GLU A 23 0.26 -5.82 18.31
N ARG A 24 1.58 -5.65 18.19
CA ARG A 24 2.21 -5.03 17.02
C ARG A 24 2.03 -5.90 15.77
N LEU A 25 2.07 -7.22 15.91
CA LEU A 25 1.90 -8.17 14.80
C LEU A 25 0.45 -8.22 14.30
N ASN A 26 -0.52 -8.02 15.19
CA ASN A 26 -1.94 -7.97 14.81
C ASN A 26 -2.30 -6.68 14.05
N GLY A 27 -1.48 -5.64 14.17
CA GLY A 27 -1.69 -4.37 13.50
C GLY A 27 -2.74 -3.49 14.18
N LEU A 28 -2.81 -2.24 13.74
CA LEU A 28 -3.78 -1.26 14.21
C LEU A 28 -5.13 -1.50 13.53
N ASP A 29 -6.21 -1.55 14.30
CA ASP A 29 -7.58 -1.74 13.79
C ASP A 29 -8.60 -0.78 14.43
N LYS A 30 -9.87 -0.87 14.00
CA LYS A 30 -10.96 0.00 14.52
C LYS A 30 -11.22 -0.16 16.02
N SER A 31 -10.83 -1.28 16.63
CA SER A 31 -11.06 -1.55 18.06
C SER A 31 -10.27 -0.61 18.99
N TYR A 32 -9.23 0.06 18.47
CA TYR A 32 -8.48 1.08 19.21
C TYR A 32 -9.22 2.41 19.31
N PHE A 33 -10.28 2.61 18.51
CA PHE A 33 -10.99 3.89 18.40
C PHE A 33 -12.44 3.84 18.89
N TYR A 34 -13.07 2.65 18.99
CA TYR A 34 -14.50 2.53 19.32
C TYR A 34 -14.91 3.10 20.69
N SER A 35 -14.03 3.04 21.68
CA SER A 35 -14.31 3.53 23.02
C SER A 35 -13.92 4.99 23.25
N LEU A 36 -13.40 5.69 22.23
CA LEU A 36 -12.97 7.07 22.38
C LEU A 36 -14.19 8.02 22.37
N SER A 37 -14.29 8.84 23.40
CA SER A 37 -15.11 10.05 23.38
C SER A 37 -14.63 11.04 22.32
N ASP A 38 -15.44 12.05 21.99
CA ASP A 38 -15.10 13.00 20.93
C ASP A 38 -13.85 13.84 21.28
N ASP A 39 -13.65 14.21 22.54
CA ASP A 39 -12.42 14.88 23.01
C ASP A 39 -11.18 13.97 22.87
N GLU A 40 -11.34 12.67 23.13
CA GLU A 40 -10.25 11.70 22.92
C GLU A 40 -9.97 11.47 21.44
N LYS A 41 -10.99 11.49 20.57
CA LYS A 41 -10.78 11.41 19.11
C LYS A 41 -9.99 12.61 18.60
N ILE A 42 -10.24 13.81 19.13
CA ILE A 42 -9.45 15.01 18.79
C ILE A 42 -7.99 14.84 19.24
N GLN A 43 -7.76 14.33 20.45
CA GLN A 43 -6.41 14.06 20.95
C GLN A 43 -5.69 12.98 20.15
N ALA A 44 -6.37 11.87 19.85
CA ALA A 44 -5.86 10.79 19.02
C ALA A 44 -5.51 11.31 17.62
N TRP A 45 -6.37 12.12 17.01
CA TRP A 45 -6.10 12.76 15.73
C TRP A 45 -4.82 13.59 15.79
N ASN A 46 -4.66 14.46 16.79
CA ASN A 46 -3.48 15.31 16.91
C ASN A 46 -2.21 14.47 17.05
N PHE A 47 -2.23 13.44 17.89
CA PHE A 47 -1.11 12.51 18.06
C PHE A 47 -0.74 11.75 16.77
N LEU A 48 -1.74 11.26 16.05
CA LEU A 48 -1.56 10.50 14.81
C LEU A 48 -1.13 11.42 13.66
N SER A 49 -1.60 12.66 13.60
CA SER A 49 -1.24 13.62 12.55
C SER A 49 0.19 14.13 12.67
N ASP A 50 0.80 14.02 13.84
CA ASP A 50 2.20 14.40 14.03
C ASP A 50 3.14 13.44 13.30
N ASN A 51 3.97 13.95 12.38
CA ASN A 51 4.99 13.19 11.64
C ASN A 51 4.46 11.90 10.96
N PHE A 52 3.17 11.85 10.60
CA PHE A 52 2.54 10.66 10.03
C PHE A 52 3.19 10.22 8.71
N LYS A 53 3.79 11.15 7.95
CA LYS A 53 4.54 10.86 6.72
C LYS A 53 5.71 9.89 6.90
N TYR A 54 6.13 9.64 8.14
CA TYR A 54 7.18 8.67 8.50
C TYR A 54 6.67 7.41 9.20
N SER A 55 5.35 7.20 9.27
CA SER A 55 4.77 6.07 10.00
C SER A 55 3.50 5.55 9.33
N SER A 56 3.60 4.36 8.74
CA SER A 56 2.47 3.64 8.15
C SER A 56 1.34 3.40 9.17
N ASP A 57 1.67 3.15 10.42
CA ASP A 57 0.71 2.99 11.51
C ASP A 57 -0.05 4.27 11.83
N LYS A 58 0.64 5.43 11.85
CA LYS A 58 -0.03 6.70 12.05
C LYS A 58 -0.95 7.02 10.88
N THR A 59 -0.50 6.79 9.64
CA THR A 59 -1.31 6.91 8.42
C THR A 59 -2.55 6.01 8.50
N THR A 60 -2.38 4.74 8.84
CA THR A 60 -3.48 3.78 9.00
C THR A 60 -4.42 4.21 10.12
N GLY A 61 -3.89 4.68 11.25
CA GLY A 61 -4.67 5.18 12.38
C GLY A 61 -5.53 6.38 12.02
N LEU A 62 -5.00 7.34 11.28
CA LEU A 62 -5.76 8.49 10.78
C LEU A 62 -6.96 8.01 9.93
N PHE A 63 -6.71 7.09 9.00
CA PHE A 63 -7.75 6.55 8.14
C PHE A 63 -8.81 5.75 8.91
N LEU A 64 -8.41 4.96 9.90
CA LEU A 64 -9.31 4.19 10.76
C LEU A 64 -10.16 5.06 11.68
N LEU A 65 -9.59 6.15 12.18
CA LEU A 65 -10.25 7.10 13.08
C LEU A 65 -11.28 7.96 12.34
N ASP A 66 -10.90 8.55 11.22
CA ASP A 66 -11.76 9.39 10.37
C ASP A 66 -11.25 9.37 8.93
N SER A 67 -11.80 8.45 8.12
CA SER A 67 -11.34 8.22 6.76
C SER A 67 -11.54 9.44 5.85
N ALA A 68 -12.64 10.18 6.02
CA ALA A 68 -12.92 11.35 5.20
C ALA A 68 -11.89 12.46 5.45
N ARG A 69 -11.65 12.77 6.73
CA ARG A 69 -10.65 13.77 7.11
C ARG A 69 -9.23 13.33 6.75
N ALA A 70 -8.91 12.05 6.91
CA ALA A 70 -7.60 11.49 6.57
C ALA A 70 -7.32 11.56 5.08
N VAL A 71 -8.28 11.21 4.23
CA VAL A 71 -8.14 11.31 2.77
C VAL A 71 -7.88 12.75 2.33
N THR A 72 -8.55 13.75 2.93
CA THR A 72 -8.24 15.16 2.64
C THR A 72 -6.78 15.49 2.98
N LEU A 73 -6.32 15.09 4.17
CA LEU A 73 -4.93 15.30 4.58
C LEU A 73 -3.93 14.58 3.66
N PHE A 74 -4.22 13.35 3.25
CA PHE A 74 -3.37 12.57 2.37
C PHE A 74 -3.27 13.20 0.98
N LYS A 75 -4.38 13.73 0.45
CA LYS A 75 -4.39 14.42 -0.84
C LYS A 75 -3.44 15.61 -0.84
N ASP A 76 -3.38 16.37 0.25
CA ASP A 76 -2.44 17.49 0.37
C ASP A 76 -0.99 17.00 0.46
N GLU A 77 -0.74 15.97 1.27
CA GLU A 77 0.62 15.42 1.48
C GLU A 77 1.20 14.78 0.21
N VAL A 78 0.40 14.03 -0.56
CA VAL A 78 0.88 13.33 -1.77
C VAL A 78 1.26 14.29 -2.91
N GLN A 79 0.81 15.54 -2.86
CA GLN A 79 1.25 16.58 -3.81
C GLN A 79 2.60 17.21 -3.42
N THR A 80 3.04 17.01 -2.17
CA THR A 80 4.32 17.54 -1.70
C THR A 80 5.47 16.64 -2.19
N PRO A 81 6.57 17.20 -2.71
CA PRO A 81 7.75 16.40 -3.06
C PRO A 81 8.27 15.62 -1.85
N LEU A 82 8.74 14.38 -2.08
CA LEU A 82 9.41 13.61 -1.04
C LEU A 82 10.66 14.33 -0.55
N GLU A 83 10.92 14.26 0.75
CA GLU A 83 12.07 14.91 1.37
C GLU A 83 13.35 14.17 0.97
N ARG A 84 14.32 14.92 0.44
CA ARG A 84 15.63 14.36 0.11
C ARG A 84 16.37 14.04 1.41
N THR A 85 16.73 12.79 1.58
CA THR A 85 17.51 12.29 2.70
C THR A 85 18.64 11.41 2.17
N GLU A 86 19.80 11.49 2.81
CA GLU A 86 20.94 10.61 2.50
C GLU A 86 20.76 9.20 3.11
N TYR A 87 19.79 9.06 4.03
CA TYR A 87 19.50 7.79 4.70
C TYR A 87 18.52 6.95 3.87
N LYS A 88 19.03 5.88 3.25
CA LYS A 88 18.23 4.96 2.42
C LYS A 88 16.95 4.47 3.10
N ASP A 89 17.03 4.08 4.37
CA ASP A 89 15.87 3.59 5.12
C ASP A 89 14.78 4.65 5.28
N GLN A 90 15.16 5.91 5.48
CA GLN A 90 14.19 7.00 5.56
C GLN A 90 13.53 7.25 4.20
N CYS A 91 14.32 7.17 3.11
CA CYS A 91 13.79 7.26 1.75
C CYS A 91 12.76 6.14 1.48
N ARG A 92 13.11 4.88 1.80
CA ARG A 92 12.21 3.73 1.69
C ARG A 92 10.90 3.96 2.46
N VAL A 93 10.97 4.27 3.75
CA VAL A 93 9.78 4.47 4.61
C VAL A 93 8.88 5.60 4.08
N GLN A 94 9.46 6.70 3.59
CA GLN A 94 8.69 7.78 2.99
C GLN A 94 7.92 7.31 1.75
N GLN A 95 8.56 6.53 0.87
CA GLN A 95 7.93 6.00 -0.35
C GLN A 95 6.83 4.98 0.00
N GLU A 96 7.09 4.03 0.90
CA GLU A 96 6.09 3.06 1.36
C GLU A 96 4.84 3.76 1.90
N ASN A 97 5.05 4.77 2.74
CA ASN A 97 3.96 5.50 3.34
C ASN A 97 3.23 6.38 2.32
N ARG A 98 3.92 6.90 1.30
CA ARG A 98 3.32 7.63 0.18
C ARG A 98 2.40 6.72 -0.64
N ILE A 99 2.81 5.50 -0.95
CA ILE A 99 1.97 4.49 -1.62
C ILE A 99 0.75 4.17 -0.75
N LEU A 100 0.93 3.97 0.56
CA LEU A 100 -0.18 3.70 1.48
C LEU A 100 -1.22 4.83 1.49
N MET A 101 -0.78 6.09 1.49
CA MET A 101 -1.68 7.25 1.36
C MET A 101 -2.44 7.23 0.03
N LEU A 102 -1.74 6.99 -1.09
CA LEU A 102 -2.35 6.89 -2.41
C LEU A 102 -3.38 5.76 -2.48
N HIS A 103 -3.08 4.62 -1.85
CA HIS A 103 -4.00 3.50 -1.72
C HIS A 103 -5.29 3.91 -1.00
N TYR A 104 -5.19 4.56 0.17
CA TYR A 104 -6.36 5.04 0.91
C TYR A 104 -7.17 6.10 0.16
N ILE A 105 -6.51 6.97 -0.60
CA ILE A 105 -7.18 7.92 -1.50
C ILE A 105 -7.96 7.15 -2.56
N LEU A 106 -7.34 6.17 -3.24
CA LEU A 106 -7.97 5.40 -4.31
C LEU A 106 -9.12 4.51 -3.83
N LEU A 107 -9.07 3.99 -2.60
CA LEU A 107 -10.19 3.27 -1.99
C LEU A 107 -11.42 4.18 -1.80
N SER A 108 -11.20 5.49 -1.59
CA SER A 108 -12.27 6.45 -1.34
C SER A 108 -12.73 7.18 -2.60
N GLU A 109 -11.79 7.45 -3.51
CA GLU A 109 -11.99 8.16 -4.77
C GLU A 109 -11.10 7.52 -5.87
N PRO A 110 -11.64 6.55 -6.63
CA PRO A 110 -10.93 5.98 -7.77
C PRO A 110 -10.71 7.05 -8.84
N ASN A 111 -9.48 7.54 -8.96
CA ASN A 111 -9.13 8.61 -9.88
C ASN A 111 -7.75 8.34 -10.49
N GLU A 112 -7.70 8.32 -11.82
CA GLU A 112 -6.52 8.01 -12.63
C GLU A 112 -5.31 8.88 -12.27
N LYS A 113 -5.52 10.13 -11.83
CA LYS A 113 -4.44 11.02 -11.39
C LYS A 113 -3.62 10.37 -10.26
N TYR A 114 -4.28 9.76 -9.28
CA TYR A 114 -3.59 9.15 -8.14
C TYR A 114 -2.95 7.80 -8.51
N ILE A 115 -3.52 7.08 -9.48
CA ILE A 115 -2.88 5.87 -10.03
C ILE A 115 -1.56 6.25 -10.72
N LYS A 116 -1.56 7.31 -11.54
CA LYS A 116 -0.34 7.80 -12.19
C LYS A 116 0.73 8.28 -11.20
N LEU A 117 0.33 8.78 -10.03
CA LEU A 117 1.28 9.11 -8.97
C LEU A 117 1.88 7.84 -8.34
N MET A 118 1.18 6.70 -8.36
CA MET A 118 1.74 5.44 -7.89
C MET A 118 2.76 4.84 -8.86
N ASP A 119 2.60 5.09 -10.17
CA ASP A 119 3.47 4.54 -11.22
C ASP A 119 4.97 4.84 -10.97
N GLU A 120 5.32 5.97 -10.35
CA GLU A 120 6.72 6.31 -10.05
C GLU A 120 7.42 5.30 -9.11
N PHE A 121 6.64 4.59 -8.30
CA PHE A 121 7.16 3.64 -7.33
C PHE A 121 7.41 2.24 -7.89
N GLY A 122 6.85 1.91 -9.05
CA GLY A 122 7.07 0.62 -9.70
C GLY A 122 8.52 0.40 -10.14
N THR A 123 9.31 1.47 -10.25
CA THR A 123 10.75 1.44 -10.56
C THR A 123 11.63 1.88 -9.39
N SER A 124 11.10 1.88 -8.16
CA SER A 124 11.88 2.24 -6.97
C SER A 124 13.09 1.31 -6.80
N GLU A 125 14.19 1.82 -6.22
CA GLU A 125 15.36 0.98 -5.87
C GLU A 125 15.04 -0.03 -4.75
N PHE A 126 13.98 0.21 -3.96
CA PHE A 126 13.60 -0.60 -2.81
C PHE A 126 12.57 -1.68 -3.20
N GLU A 127 12.86 -2.95 -2.91
CA GLU A 127 11.99 -4.07 -3.24
C GLU A 127 10.63 -4.01 -2.52
N GLU A 128 10.60 -3.49 -1.29
CA GLU A 128 9.39 -3.35 -0.49
C GLU A 128 8.45 -2.31 -1.09
N VAL A 129 9.01 -1.22 -1.62
CA VAL A 129 8.26 -0.18 -2.33
C VAL A 129 7.65 -0.72 -3.62
N ARG A 130 8.44 -1.44 -4.42
CA ARG A 130 7.94 -2.10 -5.64
C ARG A 130 6.86 -3.13 -5.34
N THR A 131 7.02 -3.88 -4.24
CA THR A 131 6.03 -4.84 -3.73
C THR A 131 4.72 -4.14 -3.40
N LEU A 132 4.76 -3.05 -2.62
CA LEU A 132 3.58 -2.28 -2.24
C LEU A 132 2.90 -1.63 -3.45
N PHE A 133 3.67 -1.11 -4.42
CA PHE A 133 3.11 -0.62 -5.68
C PHE A 133 2.24 -1.70 -6.34
N ALA A 134 2.80 -2.89 -6.55
CA ALA A 134 2.08 -3.98 -7.20
C ALA A 134 0.87 -4.44 -6.38
N GLN A 135 0.96 -4.51 -5.05
CA GLN A 135 -0.15 -4.94 -4.20
C GLN A 135 -1.30 -3.92 -4.15
N PHE A 136 -0.97 -2.64 -4.05
CA PHE A 136 -1.95 -1.57 -3.82
C PHE A 136 -2.52 -0.96 -5.10
N LEU A 137 -1.95 -1.28 -6.27
CA LEU A 137 -2.54 -0.88 -7.54
C LEU A 137 -3.99 -1.39 -7.62
N PRO A 138 -4.96 -0.53 -8.02
CA PRO A 138 -6.34 -0.96 -8.19
C PRO A 138 -6.45 -1.97 -9.34
N THR A 139 -7.58 -2.67 -9.41
CA THR A 139 -7.86 -3.66 -10.46
C THR A 139 -8.80 -3.13 -11.54
N ILE A 140 -9.46 -2.00 -11.27
CA ILE A 140 -10.45 -1.39 -12.17
C ILE A 140 -9.87 -0.09 -12.72
N ASN A 141 -10.09 0.17 -14.01
CA ASN A 141 -9.62 1.37 -14.71
C ASN A 141 -8.11 1.60 -14.59
N VAL A 142 -7.33 0.51 -14.64
CA VAL A 142 -5.87 0.58 -14.58
C VAL A 142 -5.34 1.16 -15.89
N PRO A 143 -4.55 2.26 -15.84
CA PRO A 143 -3.95 2.83 -17.03
C PRO A 143 -2.99 1.86 -17.71
N THR A 144 -2.85 1.99 -19.03
CA THR A 144 -1.87 1.22 -19.81
C THR A 144 -0.45 1.40 -19.28
N SER A 145 -0.08 2.61 -18.80
CA SER A 145 1.23 2.86 -18.20
C SER A 145 1.51 1.96 -16.99
N SER A 146 0.54 1.82 -16.08
CA SER A 146 0.65 0.97 -14.90
C SER A 146 0.74 -0.51 -15.28
N LEU A 147 0.00 -0.93 -16.31
CA LEU A 147 0.10 -2.30 -16.86
C LEU A 147 1.48 -2.57 -17.48
N ASP A 148 2.05 -1.60 -18.19
CA ASP A 148 3.38 -1.73 -18.77
C ASP A 148 4.47 -1.80 -17.69
N ILE A 149 4.30 -1.09 -16.57
CA ILE A 149 5.16 -1.22 -15.39
C ILE A 149 5.06 -2.62 -14.78
N LEU A 150 3.85 -3.15 -14.56
CA LEU A 150 3.67 -4.52 -14.07
C LEU A 150 4.32 -5.55 -15.00
N LYS A 151 4.14 -5.42 -16.31
CA LYS A 151 4.81 -6.28 -17.30
C LYS A 151 6.33 -6.16 -17.21
N GLY A 152 6.84 -4.93 -17.09
CA GLY A 152 8.27 -4.68 -16.86
C GLY A 152 8.79 -5.44 -15.63
N MET A 153 8.10 -5.33 -14.50
CA MET A 153 8.44 -6.07 -13.28
C MET A 153 8.43 -7.59 -13.50
N ILE A 154 7.45 -8.14 -14.23
CA ILE A 154 7.41 -9.58 -14.53
C ILE A 154 8.68 -10.05 -15.26
N PHE A 155 9.20 -9.24 -16.19
CA PHE A 155 10.38 -9.57 -16.98
C PHE A 155 11.71 -9.31 -16.27
N THR A 156 11.80 -8.25 -15.45
CA THR A 156 13.10 -7.73 -14.99
C THR A 156 13.36 -7.91 -13.50
N GLU A 157 12.33 -8.23 -12.72
CA GLU A 157 12.45 -8.30 -11.27
C GLU A 157 13.33 -9.49 -10.85
N THR A 158 14.29 -9.22 -9.97
CA THR A 158 15.18 -10.25 -9.40
C THR A 158 14.73 -10.69 -8.02
N GLU A 159 13.94 -9.86 -7.34
CA GLU A 159 13.45 -10.13 -6.00
C GLU A 159 12.09 -10.84 -6.02
N THR A 160 11.96 -11.90 -5.22
CA THR A 160 10.80 -12.81 -5.30
C THR A 160 9.46 -12.13 -4.97
N LEU A 161 9.43 -11.30 -3.93
CA LEU A 161 8.20 -10.64 -3.46
C LEU A 161 7.59 -9.64 -4.46
N PRO A 162 8.36 -8.69 -5.02
CA PRO A 162 7.82 -7.79 -6.03
C PRO A 162 7.41 -8.53 -7.31
N GLN A 163 8.14 -9.58 -7.73
CA GLN A 163 7.79 -10.36 -8.92
C GLN A 163 6.44 -11.08 -8.73
N ILE A 164 6.28 -11.81 -7.62
CA ILE A 164 5.03 -12.49 -7.28
C ILE A 164 3.87 -11.49 -7.17
N SER A 165 4.11 -10.33 -6.57
CA SER A 165 3.08 -9.30 -6.41
C SER A 165 2.67 -8.71 -7.76
N ALA A 166 3.63 -8.45 -8.67
CA ALA A 166 3.36 -7.97 -10.02
C ALA A 166 2.57 -8.98 -10.85
N ILE A 167 2.96 -10.25 -10.83
CA ILE A 167 2.23 -11.33 -11.50
C ILE A 167 0.80 -11.44 -10.98
N THR A 168 0.64 -11.49 -9.66
CA THR A 168 -0.67 -11.63 -9.02
C THR A 168 -1.56 -10.45 -9.38
N LYS A 169 -1.04 -9.21 -9.28
CA LYS A 169 -1.80 -8.01 -9.65
C LYS A 169 -2.15 -7.99 -11.13
N PHE A 170 -1.20 -8.29 -12.02
CA PHE A 170 -1.43 -8.32 -13.45
C PHE A 170 -2.57 -9.27 -13.81
N MET A 171 -2.56 -10.49 -13.25
CA MET A 171 -3.65 -11.45 -13.41
C MET A 171 -4.97 -10.92 -12.84
N GLU A 172 -4.95 -10.29 -11.66
CA GLU A 172 -6.15 -9.75 -11.01
C GLU A 172 -6.81 -8.61 -11.81
N VAL A 173 -6.03 -7.74 -12.45
CA VAL A 173 -6.55 -6.67 -13.33
C VAL A 173 -7.36 -7.25 -14.49
N TYR A 174 -6.99 -8.44 -14.98
CA TYR A 174 -7.72 -9.16 -16.02
C TYR A 174 -8.72 -10.18 -15.46
N GLY A 175 -9.20 -9.97 -14.23
CA GLY A 175 -10.28 -10.77 -13.63
C GLY A 175 -9.87 -12.15 -13.13
N ARG A 176 -8.57 -12.47 -13.09
CA ARG A 176 -8.05 -13.75 -12.60
C ARG A 176 -7.56 -13.58 -11.16
N SER A 177 -8.50 -13.59 -10.22
CA SER A 177 -8.19 -13.56 -8.79
C SER A 177 -7.42 -14.81 -8.36
N PHE A 178 -6.61 -14.68 -7.31
CA PHE A 178 -5.83 -15.79 -6.76
C PHE A 178 -6.73 -16.98 -6.38
N GLU A 179 -6.57 -18.09 -7.09
CA GLU A 179 -7.29 -19.33 -6.81
C GLU A 179 -6.34 -20.53 -6.83
N LEU A 180 -5.95 -21.00 -5.64
CA LEU A 180 -5.01 -22.12 -5.50
C LEU A 180 -5.51 -23.42 -6.11
N ASN A 181 -6.80 -23.60 -6.30
CA ASN A 181 -7.35 -24.83 -6.84
C ASN A 181 -7.59 -24.78 -8.35
N ASP A 182 -7.49 -23.60 -8.97
CA ASP A 182 -7.65 -23.46 -10.42
C ASP A 182 -6.34 -23.88 -11.14
N PRO A 183 -6.36 -24.98 -11.92
CA PRO A 183 -5.20 -25.39 -12.70
C PRO A 183 -4.80 -24.35 -13.75
N ASN A 184 -5.76 -23.57 -14.28
CA ASN A 184 -5.48 -22.54 -15.27
C ASN A 184 -4.72 -21.37 -14.65
N TYR A 185 -5.20 -20.86 -13.50
CA TYR A 185 -4.48 -19.86 -12.71
C TYR A 185 -3.04 -20.31 -12.43
N LYS A 186 -2.88 -21.53 -11.89
CA LYS A 186 -1.54 -22.09 -11.58
C LYS A 186 -0.63 -22.19 -12.79
N SER A 187 -1.17 -22.59 -13.94
CA SER A 187 -0.39 -22.72 -15.18
C SER A 187 0.11 -21.36 -15.66
N LEU A 188 -0.78 -20.35 -15.71
CA LEU A 188 -0.42 -19.00 -16.12
C LEU A 188 0.58 -18.37 -15.15
N PHE A 189 0.33 -18.49 -13.84
CA PHE A 189 1.23 -17.97 -12.82
C PHE A 189 2.65 -18.55 -12.93
N ARG A 190 2.77 -19.87 -13.14
CA ARG A 190 4.06 -20.54 -13.34
C ARG A 190 4.75 -20.11 -14.64
N ALA A 191 4.00 -19.92 -15.72
CA ALA A 191 4.56 -19.45 -16.97
C ALA A 191 5.09 -18.01 -16.86
N LEU A 192 4.43 -17.15 -16.09
CA LEU A 192 4.89 -15.79 -15.79
C LEU A 192 6.12 -15.74 -14.85
N LEU A 193 6.34 -16.79 -14.05
CA LEU A 193 7.54 -16.96 -13.22
C LEU A 193 8.71 -17.64 -13.96
N SER A 194 8.53 -18.04 -15.21
CA SER A 194 9.54 -18.76 -15.98
C SER A 194 10.69 -17.83 -16.39
N ASP A 195 11.91 -18.35 -16.46
CA ASP A 195 13.05 -17.63 -17.06
C ASP A 195 12.99 -17.59 -18.60
N ASN A 196 11.99 -18.25 -19.21
CA ASN A 196 11.81 -18.30 -20.65
C ASN A 196 10.90 -17.16 -21.14
N GLU A 197 11.50 -16.14 -21.76
CA GLU A 197 10.80 -14.97 -22.29
C GLU A 197 9.63 -15.33 -23.24
N LYS A 198 9.72 -16.43 -24.00
CA LYS A 198 8.63 -16.87 -24.88
C LYS A 198 7.44 -17.41 -24.10
N GLU A 199 7.68 -18.07 -22.97
CA GLU A 199 6.62 -18.56 -22.07
C GLU A 199 5.92 -17.39 -21.39
N ILE A 200 6.68 -16.42 -20.88
CA ILE A 200 6.13 -15.19 -20.28
C ILE A 200 5.24 -14.46 -21.29
N ASN A 201 5.75 -14.20 -22.51
CA ASN A 201 5.00 -13.51 -23.56
C ASN A 201 3.71 -14.26 -23.95
N SER A 202 3.77 -15.59 -24.05
CA SER A 202 2.60 -16.42 -24.33
C SER A 202 1.56 -16.34 -23.21
N ALA A 203 2.00 -16.34 -21.95
CA ALA A 203 1.11 -16.21 -20.79
C ALA A 203 0.46 -14.83 -20.71
N ILE A 204 1.24 -13.76 -20.92
CA ILE A 204 0.71 -12.37 -21.01
C ILE A 204 -0.36 -12.30 -22.10
N TYR A 205 -0.06 -12.79 -23.30
CA TYR A 205 -1.03 -12.78 -24.41
C TYR A 205 -2.32 -13.53 -24.06
N GLN A 206 -2.22 -14.72 -23.45
CA GLN A 206 -3.39 -15.49 -23.02
C GLN A 206 -4.23 -14.78 -21.95
N ILE A 207 -3.59 -14.02 -21.06
CA ILE A 207 -4.29 -13.23 -20.04
C ILE A 207 -5.03 -12.05 -20.69
N GLU A 208 -4.35 -11.30 -21.55
CA GLU A 208 -4.90 -10.11 -22.21
C GLU A 208 -6.03 -10.45 -23.20
N GLN A 209 -6.00 -11.62 -23.86
CA GLN A 209 -7.06 -12.08 -24.78
C GLN A 209 -8.24 -12.76 -24.05
N GLY A 210 -8.04 -13.17 -22.80
CA GLY A 210 -9.03 -13.91 -22.03
C GLY A 210 -9.95 -13.04 -21.17
N ALA A 211 -9.81 -11.71 -21.24
CA ALA A 211 -10.57 -10.72 -20.49
C ALA A 211 -11.75 -10.13 -21.27
#